data_AF-A0A3Q3H0P3-F1
#
_entry.id   AF-A0A3Q3H0P3-F1
#
_cell.length_a   1.000
_cell.length_b   1.000
_cell.length_c   1.000
_cell.angle_alpha   90.00
_cell.angle_beta   90.00
_cell.angle_gamma   90.00
#
_symmetry.space_group_name_H-M   'P 1'
#
loop_
_entity.id
_entity.type
_entity.pdbx_description
1 polymer ?
#
loop_
_entity_poly.entity_id
_entity_poly.type
_entity_poly.pdbx_seq_one_letter_code
_entity_poly.pdbx_strand_id
1 'polypeptide(L)'
;VVRPRLTIYVCQESQQTREQQTKHENGDAAANTFFVYHAIYLEELTSAELTEKIAQLFNISPLQINQIFKQGPTGIHVLVSDEMIQNFQDEVCFVLDTMKDNTNDGYHIILK
;
A
#
# COMPACT_ATOMS: atom_id res chain seq x y z
N VAL A 1 -1.93 -0.40 -28.56
CA VAL A 1 -1.59 -0.05 -27.17
C VAL A 1 -2.48 -0.89 -26.28
N VAL A 2 -1.91 -1.73 -25.41
CA VAL A 2 -2.68 -2.51 -24.44
C VAL A 2 -3.01 -1.58 -23.28
N ARG A 3 -4.30 -1.44 -22.93
CA ARG A 3 -4.74 -0.64 -21.78
C ARG A 3 -4.61 -1.52 -20.52
N PRO A 4 -4.06 -1.02 -19.40
CA PRO A 4 -4.02 -1.78 -18.16
C PRO A 4 -5.44 -2.12 -17.70
N ARG A 5 -5.61 -3.29 -17.09
CA ARG A 5 -6.92 -3.75 -16.61
C ARG A 5 -7.33 -3.05 -15.32
N LEU A 6 -6.34 -2.69 -14.50
CA LEU A 6 -6.52 -2.00 -13.23
C LEU A 6 -5.38 -1.02 -13.00
N THR A 7 -5.72 0.19 -12.53
CA THR A 7 -4.77 1.21 -12.08
C THR A 7 -4.93 1.44 -10.59
N ILE A 8 -3.85 1.28 -9.84
CA ILE A 8 -3.81 1.49 -8.39
C ILE A 8 -2.85 2.65 -8.10
N TYR A 9 -3.36 3.73 -7.54
CA TYR A 9 -2.53 4.83 -7.05
C TYR A 9 -2.12 4.56 -5.60
N VAL A 10 -0.83 4.63 -5.32
CA VAL A 10 -0.30 4.38 -3.97
C VAL A 10 0.66 5.48 -3.52
N CYS A 11 0.54 5.90 -2.27
CA CYS A 11 1.55 6.72 -1.61
C CYS A 11 2.03 6.04 -0.33
N GLN A 12 3.27 6.28 0.07
CA GLN A 12 3.78 5.81 1.36
C GLN A 12 3.46 6.85 2.44
N GLU A 13 2.94 6.41 3.57
CA GLU A 13 2.85 7.26 4.77
C GLU A 13 4.29 7.54 5.26
N SER A 14 4.75 8.78 5.16
CA SER A 14 6.11 9.15 5.59
C SER A 14 6.25 8.97 7.10
N GLN A 15 7.28 8.24 7.55
CA GLN A 15 7.53 7.94 8.97
C GLN A 15 7.61 9.20 9.85
N GLN A 16 8.01 10.34 9.27
CA GLN A 16 8.03 11.65 9.94
C GLN A 16 6.66 12.05 10.52
N THR A 17 5.55 11.60 9.91
CA THR A 17 4.18 11.89 10.37
C THR A 17 3.86 11.15 11.68
N ARG A 18 4.39 9.94 11.86
CA ARG A 18 4.20 9.13 13.09
C ARG A 18 4.94 9.72 14.29
N GLU A 19 6.09 10.35 14.06
CA GLU A 19 6.92 10.96 15.12
C GLU A 19 6.53 12.41 15.44
N GLN A 20 5.93 13.16 14.50
CA GLN A 20 5.47 14.52 14.76
C GLN A 20 4.15 14.59 15.54
N GLN A 21 3.27 13.58 15.41
CA GLN A 21 2.02 13.53 16.18
C GLN A 21 2.23 13.36 17.69
N THR A 22 3.36 12.82 18.14
CA THR A 22 3.65 12.65 19.57
C THR A 22 4.30 13.87 20.23
N LYS A 23 4.63 14.95 19.49
CA LYS A 23 5.43 16.06 20.06
C LYS A 23 4.81 17.47 19.99
N HIS A 24 3.69 17.72 19.31
CA HIS A 24 3.12 19.07 19.23
C HIS A 24 1.63 19.13 19.56
N GLU A 25 1.32 19.51 20.82
CA GLU A 25 0.02 19.98 21.31
C GLU A 25 -0.32 21.42 20.83
N ASN A 26 0.12 21.84 19.65
CA ASN A 26 -0.28 23.15 19.13
C ASN A 26 -0.55 23.09 17.63
N GLY A 27 -1.76 23.52 17.26
CA GLY A 27 -2.35 23.38 15.93
C GLY A 27 -1.50 23.90 14.78
N ASP A 28 -1.83 23.41 13.58
CA ASP A 28 -1.33 23.79 12.25
C ASP A 28 -0.18 22.98 11.63
N ALA A 29 0.37 21.94 12.28
CA ALA A 29 1.34 21.04 11.65
C ALA A 29 0.72 20.00 10.68
N ALA A 30 -0.60 19.76 10.76
CA ALA A 30 -1.30 18.78 9.93
C ALA A 30 -1.59 19.26 8.50
N ALA A 31 -1.35 20.54 8.19
CA ALA A 31 -1.86 21.19 6.99
C ALA A 31 -1.01 21.02 5.73
N ASN A 32 0.15 20.34 5.78
CA ASN A 32 1.07 20.30 4.63
C ASN A 32 1.75 18.95 4.35
N THR A 33 1.16 17.84 4.79
CA THR A 33 1.62 16.52 4.33
C THR A 33 1.18 16.31 2.88
N PHE A 34 2.10 16.54 1.94
CA PHE A 34 1.90 16.19 0.54
C PHE A 34 2.09 14.69 0.36
N PHE A 35 1.03 14.00 -0.05
CA PHE A 35 1.12 12.61 -0.48
C PHE A 35 1.49 12.56 -1.97
N VAL A 36 2.65 11.96 -2.28
CA VAL A 36 3.05 11.67 -3.65
C VAL A 36 2.56 10.28 -4.01
N TYR A 37 1.57 10.25 -4.91
CA TYR A 37 1.01 9.00 -5.42
C TYR A 37 1.75 8.51 -6.66
N HIS A 38 2.02 7.22 -6.70
CA HIS A 38 2.60 6.50 -7.82
C HIS A 38 1.53 5.57 -8.40
N ALA A 39 1.42 5.53 -9.72
CA ALA A 39 0.52 4.61 -10.39
C ALA A 39 1.17 3.22 -10.53
N ILE A 40 0.45 2.19 -10.08
CA ILE A 40 0.72 0.79 -10.34
C ILE A 40 -0.31 0.31 -11.35
N TYR A 41 0.16 -0.22 -12.48
CA TYR A 41 -0.69 -0.79 -13.52
C TYR A 41 -0.61 -2.30 -13.45
N LEU A 42 -1.75 -2.96 -13.39
CA LEU A 42 -1.86 -4.41 -13.47
C LEU A 42 -2.38 -4.84 -14.84
N GLU A 43 -1.60 -5.69 -15.50
CA GLU A 43 -1.97 -6.36 -16.75
C GLU A 43 -2.71 -7.68 -16.45
N GLU A 44 -2.30 -8.34 -15.37
CA GLU A 44 -2.89 -9.53 -14.78
C GLU A 44 -3.50 -9.20 -13.41
N LEU A 45 -4.77 -9.50 -13.21
CA LEU A 45 -5.46 -9.19 -11.95
C LEU A 45 -5.10 -10.21 -10.85
N THR A 46 -3.82 -10.24 -10.48
CA THR A 46 -3.24 -11.21 -9.53
C THR A 46 -2.50 -10.53 -8.39
N SER A 47 -2.50 -11.16 -7.21
CA SER A 47 -1.76 -10.70 -6.04
C SER A 47 -0.26 -10.81 -6.26
N ALA A 48 0.18 -11.72 -7.12
CA ALA A 48 1.57 -11.87 -7.52
C ALA A 48 2.08 -10.63 -8.27
N GLU A 49 1.37 -10.20 -9.34
CA GLU A 49 1.79 -8.99 -10.08
C GLU A 49 1.76 -7.77 -9.16
N LEU A 50 0.71 -7.62 -8.33
CA LEU A 50 0.64 -6.52 -7.38
C LEU A 50 1.85 -6.51 -6.42
N THR A 51 2.24 -7.68 -5.90
CA THR A 51 3.41 -7.83 -5.04
C THR A 51 4.69 -7.42 -5.76
N GLU A 52 4.89 -7.86 -7.00
CA GLU A 52 6.05 -7.49 -7.80
C GLU A 52 6.12 -5.98 -8.06
N LYS A 53 5.01 -5.35 -8.44
CA LYS A 53 4.96 -3.91 -8.72
C LYS A 53 5.20 -3.08 -7.46
N ILE A 54 4.66 -3.48 -6.31
CA ILE A 54 4.91 -2.82 -5.02
C ILE A 54 6.38 -2.99 -4.61
N ALA A 55 6.95 -4.19 -4.75
CA ALA A 55 8.35 -4.43 -4.44
C ALA A 55 9.29 -3.60 -5.33
N GLN A 56 8.98 -3.49 -6.63
CA GLN A 56 9.69 -2.61 -7.56
C GLN A 56 9.61 -1.15 -7.15
N LEU A 57 8.42 -0.67 -6.74
CA LEU A 57 8.22 0.71 -6.31
C LEU A 57 9.11 1.07 -5.10
N PHE A 58 9.29 0.13 -4.17
CA PHE A 58 10.13 0.32 -2.99
C PHE A 58 11.59 -0.12 -3.17
N ASN A 59 11.96 -0.61 -4.36
CA ASN A 59 13.29 -1.16 -4.65
C ASN A 59 13.71 -2.26 -3.64
N ILE A 60 12.78 -3.17 -3.35
CA ILE A 60 12.98 -4.34 -2.48
C ILE A 60 12.72 -5.65 -3.24
N SER A 61 13.12 -6.78 -2.65
CA SER A 61 12.77 -8.08 -3.21
C SER A 61 11.29 -8.39 -2.98
N PRO A 62 10.54 -8.92 -3.98
CA PRO A 62 9.17 -9.40 -3.77
C PRO A 62 9.06 -10.44 -2.65
N LEU A 63 10.13 -11.22 -2.43
CA LEU A 63 10.21 -12.21 -1.35
C LEU A 63 10.25 -11.59 0.06
N GLN A 64 10.52 -10.29 0.16
CA GLN A 64 10.43 -9.56 1.43
C GLN A 64 8.99 -9.09 1.72
N ILE A 65 8.06 -9.24 0.78
CA ILE A 65 6.63 -8.97 1.00
C ILE A 65 5.94 -10.30 1.25
N ASN A 66 5.54 -10.54 2.49
CA ASN A 66 4.92 -11.79 2.89
C ASN A 66 3.46 -11.87 2.42
N GLN A 67 2.69 -10.82 2.72
CA GLN A 67 1.28 -10.72 2.34
C GLN A 67 0.87 -9.26 2.14
N ILE A 68 -0.15 -9.05 1.32
CA ILE A 68 -0.82 -7.76 1.14
C ILE A 68 -2.21 -7.87 1.75
N PHE A 69 -2.55 -6.90 2.58
CA PHE A 69 -3.86 -6.77 3.19
C PHE A 69 -4.53 -5.47 2.78
N LYS A 70 -5.85 -5.48 2.64
CA LYS A 70 -6.66 -4.26 2.59
C LYS A 70 -7.23 -3.99 3.97
N GLN A 71 -7.07 -2.77 4.47
CA GLN A 71 -7.69 -2.35 5.72
C GLN A 71 -9.18 -2.07 5.51
N GLY A 72 -10.01 -2.65 6.37
CA GLY A 72 -11.45 -2.40 6.45
C GLY A 72 -11.80 -1.25 7.41
N PRO A 73 -13.06 -0.78 7.42
CA PRO A 73 -13.52 0.36 8.23
C PRO A 73 -13.29 0.24 9.75
N THR A 74 -13.18 -0.99 10.26
CA THR A 74 -12.94 -1.27 11.69
C THR A 74 -11.48 -1.65 12.00
N GLY A 75 -10.57 -1.46 11.04
CA GLY A 75 -9.16 -1.84 11.19
C GLY A 75 -8.88 -3.33 10.98
N ILE A 76 -9.84 -4.11 10.49
CA ILE A 76 -9.59 -5.50 10.09
C ILE A 76 -8.67 -5.54 8.86
N HIS A 77 -7.72 -6.47 8.85
CA HIS A 77 -6.84 -6.73 7.72
C HIS A 77 -7.41 -7.89 6.90
N VAL A 78 -7.88 -7.59 5.68
CA VAL A 78 -8.43 -8.59 4.76
C VAL A 78 -7.36 -8.96 3.75
N LEU A 79 -7.03 -10.24 3.61
CA LEU A 79 -6.02 -10.71 2.65
C LEU A 79 -6.44 -10.34 1.22
N VAL A 80 -5.51 -9.75 0.46
CA VAL A 80 -5.71 -9.41 -0.95
C VAL A 80 -5.35 -10.62 -1.81
N SER A 81 -6.37 -11.37 -2.23
CA SER A 81 -6.24 -12.46 -3.21
C SER A 81 -6.50 -11.96 -4.64
N ASP A 82 -6.25 -12.82 -5.63
CA ASP A 82 -6.58 -12.58 -7.03
C ASP A 82 -8.07 -12.23 -7.21
N GLU A 83 -8.98 -12.97 -6.56
CA GLU A 83 -10.42 -12.67 -6.62
C GLU A 83 -10.74 -11.31 -6.03
N MET A 84 -10.04 -10.89 -4.98
CA MET A 84 -10.24 -9.57 -4.39
C MET A 84 -9.80 -8.46 -5.36
N ILE A 85 -8.64 -8.63 -6.02
CA ILE A 85 -8.12 -7.67 -7.01
C ILE A 85 -9.07 -7.56 -8.20
N GLN A 86 -9.63 -8.67 -8.66
CA GLN A 86 -10.63 -8.68 -9.74
C GLN A 86 -11.93 -7.92 -9.38
N ASN A 87 -12.21 -7.75 -8.08
CA ASN A 87 -13.35 -6.97 -7.60
C ASN A 87 -13.04 -5.48 -7.37
N PHE A 88 -11.80 -5.04 -7.57
CA PHE A 88 -11.50 -3.60 -7.52
C PHE A 88 -12.10 -2.90 -8.74
N GLN A 89 -12.47 -1.63 -8.55
CA GLN A 89 -12.84 -0.77 -9.67
C GLN A 89 -11.60 -0.55 -10.56
N ASP A 90 -11.80 -0.26 -11.85
CA ASP A 90 -10.70 -0.04 -12.82
C ASP A 90 -9.63 0.96 -12.34
N GLU A 91 -9.99 1.85 -11.42
CA GLU A 91 -9.13 2.86 -10.81
C GLU A 91 -9.39 2.95 -9.30
N VAL A 92 -8.35 2.76 -8.48
CA VAL A 92 -8.43 2.82 -7.00
C VAL A 92 -7.20 3.48 -6.40
N CYS A 93 -7.32 3.97 -5.16
CA CYS A 93 -6.28 4.70 -4.45
C CYS A 93 -6.08 4.14 -3.04
N PHE A 94 -4.84 3.96 -2.61
CA PHE A 94 -4.49 3.48 -1.27
C PHE A 94 -3.30 4.23 -0.67
N VAL A 95 -3.30 4.35 0.66
CA VAL A 95 -2.08 4.67 1.40
C VAL A 95 -1.42 3.36 1.83
N LEU A 96 -0.12 3.23 1.58
CA LEU A 96 0.65 2.06 1.98
C LEU A 96 1.21 2.24 3.39
N ASP A 97 0.89 1.28 4.24
CA ASP A 97 1.56 1.06 5.53
C ASP A 97 2.24 -0.32 5.53
N THR A 98 3.19 -0.51 6.43
CA THR A 98 3.98 -1.74 6.53
C THR A 98 3.96 -2.26 7.95
N MET A 99 3.70 -3.55 8.11
CA MET A 99 3.80 -4.26 9.38
C MET A 99 4.93 -5.26 9.30
N LYS A 100 5.95 -5.13 10.17
CA LYS A 100 7.07 -6.08 10.21
C LYS A 100 6.57 -7.45 10.68
N ASP A 101 6.97 -8.51 10.00
CA ASP A 101 6.72 -9.87 10.47
C ASP A 101 7.71 -10.21 11.59
N ASN A 102 7.21 -10.77 12.69
CA ASN A 102 8.05 -11.14 13.85
C ASN A 102 8.81 -12.46 13.63
N THR A 103 8.44 -13.23 12.60
CA THR A 103 8.94 -14.59 12.39
C THR A 103 9.86 -14.72 11.18
N ASN A 104 9.78 -13.79 10.23
CA ASN A 104 10.58 -13.74 9.01
C ASN A 104 11.05 -12.30 8.82
N ASP A 105 12.24 -12.06 8.27
CA ASP A 105 12.78 -10.70 7.98
C ASP A 105 11.99 -9.94 6.87
N GLY A 106 10.73 -10.31 6.65
CA GLY A 106 9.82 -9.71 5.69
C GLY A 106 8.79 -8.76 6.32
N TYR A 107 7.97 -8.18 5.47
CA TYR A 107 6.95 -7.21 5.81
C TYR A 107 5.61 -7.64 5.24
N HIS A 108 4.54 -7.29 5.93
CA HIS A 108 3.20 -7.25 5.37
C HIS A 108 2.90 -5.83 4.89
N ILE A 109 2.29 -5.72 3.73
CA ILE A 109 1.82 -4.44 3.17
C ILE A 109 0.34 -4.28 3.53
N ILE A 110 -0.04 -3.08 3.98
CA ILE A 110 -1.41 -2.71 4.28
C ILE A 110 -1.85 -1.60 3.31
N LEU A 111 -2.89 -1.87 2.53
CA LEU A 111 -3.59 -0.92 1.66
C LEU A 111 -4.71 -0.25 2.47
N LYS A 112 -4.54 1.02 2.84
CA LYS A 112 -5.53 1.81 3.59
C LYS A 112 -6.39 2.65 2.66
#